data_AF-A0A7R9PYI5-F1
#
_entry.id   AF-A0A7R9PYI5-F1
#
_cell.length_a   1.000
_cell.length_b   1.000
_cell.length_c   1.000
_cell.angle_alpha   90.00
_cell.angle_beta   90.00
_cell.angle_gamma   90.00
#
_symmetry.space_group_name_H-M   'P 1'
#
loop_
_entity.id
_entity.type
_entity.pdbx_description
1 polymer ?
#
loop_
_entity_poly.entity_id
_entity_poly.type
_entity_poly.pdbx_seq_one_letter_code
_entity_poly.pdbx_strand_id
1 'polypeptide(L)'
;MMTIPMAELEIDDVAFLTGADSNGHNDSNKSSACGRGLCGARHHHRSNQTHSVLNWRKSNVLTMGLCSLLVITIIALIIAFFPFHNQCWSGQLSSSDTRSAAAINDSADDNRLNDGSGDTSQPLMATNGELFPWPDIRLPAFIVPVRYELSMRPNMTTFYNTGSVQVWLSVTRRTDFLVIHTKKLNITEILVTDLVREARVPVVRHLECVQNEQLFIGLGGQLTPGRNYTLWLTFERQLEEQLEGFYVSTYTDSMTGAKKSLLTTHFQPTSARSAFPCFDEPALKASFSMQLIHDKAFEAFFNSEKSTDLPVDGDGLIMSVFEPTVPMSTYLVAFIVCDFNTHTTTTREGVNIRAVVPREQDSQADYALRSAAAILSYFQDFFNITYPLSKLDLVAVPDFAAGAMENWGLITFRTSVLLYNDNESNSETQEQTAIVVAHELAHMWFGNLVTMDWWDDLWLNEGFASYMENLGVNYIHPD
;
A
#
# COMPACT_ATOMS: atom_id res chain seq x y z
N MET A 1 8.39 -31.75 -6.47
CA MET A 1 7.10 -31.32 -5.91
C MET A 1 6.60 -30.25 -6.86
N MET A 2 5.36 -30.31 -7.33
CA MET A 2 4.86 -29.36 -8.32
C MET A 2 4.48 -28.07 -7.58
N THR A 3 5.20 -26.98 -7.81
CA THR A 3 4.92 -25.65 -7.25
C THR A 3 3.73 -25.03 -7.97
N ILE A 4 2.90 -24.26 -7.26
CA ILE A 4 1.69 -23.64 -7.84
C ILE A 4 2.01 -22.19 -8.24
N PRO A 5 1.73 -21.76 -9.48
CA PRO A 5 1.93 -20.36 -9.88
C PRO A 5 0.98 -19.43 -9.15
N MET A 6 1.50 -18.38 -8.52
CA MET A 6 0.68 -17.39 -7.82
C MET A 6 -0.36 -16.70 -8.72
N ALA A 7 -0.05 -16.53 -10.01
CA ALA A 7 -0.96 -15.93 -10.99
C ALA A 7 -2.16 -16.81 -11.37
N GLU A 8 -2.14 -18.09 -11.02
CA GLU A 8 -3.19 -19.08 -11.36
C GLU A 8 -4.06 -19.45 -10.15
N LEU A 9 -3.81 -18.88 -8.97
CA LEU A 9 -4.58 -19.17 -7.76
C LEU A 9 -5.96 -18.49 -7.82
N GLU A 10 -7.02 -19.28 -7.66
CA GLU A 10 -8.35 -18.77 -7.35
C GLU A 10 -8.53 -18.60 -5.83
N ILE A 11 -9.56 -17.88 -5.39
CA ILE A 11 -9.86 -17.61 -3.97
C ILE A 11 -9.90 -18.93 -3.15
N ASP A 12 -10.42 -20.01 -3.75
CA ASP A 12 -10.55 -21.31 -3.10
C ASP A 12 -9.21 -22.07 -2.97
N ASP A 13 -8.21 -21.77 -3.82
CA ASP A 13 -6.89 -22.42 -3.78
C ASP A 13 -6.01 -21.92 -2.63
N VAL A 14 -6.36 -20.76 -2.07
CA VAL A 14 -5.66 -20.15 -0.94
C VAL A 14 -6.25 -20.55 0.41
N ALA A 15 -7.32 -21.37 0.42
CA ALA A 15 -8.00 -21.83 1.63
C ALA A 15 -7.09 -22.63 2.59
N PHE A 16 -6.01 -23.24 2.08
CA PHE A 16 -4.99 -23.87 2.93
C PHE A 16 -4.21 -22.85 3.80
N LEU A 17 -4.10 -21.59 3.36
CA LEU A 17 -3.49 -20.51 4.17
C LEU A 17 -4.47 -19.96 5.22
N THR A 18 -5.78 -20.07 5.00
CA THR A 18 -6.81 -19.53 5.91
C THR A 18 -7.47 -20.59 6.79
N GLY A 19 -7.15 -21.87 6.60
CA GLY A 19 -7.64 -22.98 7.43
C GLY A 19 -9.15 -23.22 7.37
N ALA A 20 -9.85 -22.66 6.38
CA ALA A 20 -11.29 -22.79 6.25
C ALA A 20 -11.66 -23.90 5.26
N ASP A 21 -11.87 -25.12 5.77
CA ASP A 21 -12.65 -26.15 5.07
C ASP A 21 -14.12 -25.71 5.06
N SER A 22 -14.53 -24.96 4.03
CA SER A 22 -15.94 -24.72 3.73
C SER A 22 -16.47 -25.86 2.86
N ASN A 23 -17.07 -26.88 3.47
CA ASN A 23 -18.08 -27.67 2.77
C ASN A 23 -19.09 -28.30 3.71
N GLY A 24 -20.20 -27.59 3.87
CA GLY A 24 -21.47 -28.16 4.27
C GLY A 24 -22.53 -27.74 3.26
N HIS A 25 -22.69 -28.48 2.15
CA HIS A 25 -24.01 -28.81 1.60
C HIS A 25 -23.93 -29.96 0.59
N ASN A 26 -24.93 -30.83 0.69
CA ASN A 26 -25.17 -32.00 -0.14
C ASN A 26 -25.28 -31.64 -1.62
N ASP A 27 -24.59 -32.39 -2.48
CA ASP A 27 -25.22 -32.86 -3.71
C ASP A 27 -24.65 -34.21 -4.17
N SER A 28 -25.56 -35.15 -4.32
CA SER A 28 -25.33 -36.50 -4.80
C SER A 28 -25.28 -36.53 -6.33
N ASN A 29 -24.40 -37.40 -6.86
CA ASN A 29 -24.25 -37.84 -8.25
C ASN A 29 -23.52 -36.92 -9.22
N LYS A 30 -22.22 -37.18 -9.38
CA LYS A 30 -21.63 -37.60 -10.66
C LYS A 30 -20.23 -38.20 -10.45
N SER A 31 -20.06 -39.42 -10.94
CA SER A 31 -18.82 -40.19 -10.91
C SER A 31 -17.92 -39.82 -12.09
N SER A 32 -16.67 -39.45 -11.84
CA SER A 32 -15.53 -39.86 -12.68
C SER A 32 -14.19 -39.58 -12.00
N ALA A 33 -13.57 -40.67 -11.55
CA ALA A 33 -12.13 -40.93 -11.41
C ALA A 33 -11.16 -39.75 -11.13
N CYS A 34 -10.73 -39.63 -9.88
CA CYS A 34 -9.34 -39.28 -9.56
C CYS A 34 -8.85 -40.20 -8.42
N GLY A 35 -7.63 -40.72 -8.57
CA GLY A 35 -7.11 -41.90 -7.89
C GLY A 35 -6.94 -41.73 -6.38
N ARG A 36 -7.61 -42.60 -5.61
CA ARG A 36 -7.26 -42.89 -4.22
C ARG A 36 -5.95 -43.67 -4.21
N GLY A 37 -4.84 -42.99 -3.92
CA GLY A 37 -3.53 -43.64 -3.83
C GLY A 37 -2.42 -42.88 -3.08
N LEU A 38 -2.64 -41.65 -2.60
CA LEU A 38 -1.54 -40.83 -2.06
C LEU A 38 -1.77 -40.19 -0.68
N CYS A 39 -2.89 -40.45 0.01
CA CYS A 39 -3.13 -39.92 1.37
C CYS A 39 -2.85 -40.91 2.51
N GLY A 40 -2.35 -42.12 2.23
CA GLY A 40 -2.12 -43.15 3.25
C GLY A 40 -0.70 -43.21 3.84
N ALA A 41 0.29 -42.50 3.28
CA ALA A 41 1.70 -42.76 3.54
C ALA A 41 2.50 -41.58 4.12
N ARG A 42 1.84 -40.56 4.68
CA ARG A 42 2.53 -39.43 5.36
C ARG A 42 2.28 -39.30 6.87
N HIS A 43 1.58 -40.25 7.48
CA HIS A 43 1.30 -40.22 8.92
C HIS A 43 2.29 -41.00 9.82
N HIS A 44 3.36 -41.60 9.27
CA HIS A 44 4.29 -42.42 10.07
C HIS A 44 5.76 -41.97 10.15
N HIS A 45 6.07 -40.73 9.77
CA HIS A 45 7.39 -40.16 10.07
C HIS A 45 7.31 -38.70 10.56
N ARG A 46 6.65 -38.52 11.71
CA ARG A 46 6.86 -37.32 12.56
C ARG A 46 6.49 -37.62 14.01
N SER A 47 7.16 -38.60 14.61
CA SER A 47 7.16 -38.78 16.06
C SER A 47 8.59 -39.08 16.52
N ASN A 48 9.22 -38.07 17.12
CA ASN A 48 10.31 -38.12 18.11
C ASN A 48 11.28 -36.95 17.91
N GLN A 49 10.85 -35.76 18.33
CA GLN A 49 11.76 -34.76 18.90
C GLN A 49 11.07 -34.11 20.10
N THR A 50 11.06 -34.82 21.23
CA THR A 50 10.82 -34.22 22.54
C THR A 50 12.14 -33.59 23.00
N HIS A 51 12.29 -32.27 22.83
CA HIS A 51 13.38 -31.51 23.43
C HIS A 51 13.09 -31.26 24.91
N SER A 52 13.93 -31.83 25.77
CA SER A 52 14.04 -31.46 27.17
C SER A 52 14.71 -30.10 27.31
N VAL A 53 13.92 -29.02 27.34
CA VAL A 53 14.37 -27.68 27.78
C VAL A 53 13.37 -27.14 28.80
N LEU A 54 13.27 -27.81 29.94
CA LEU A 54 12.62 -27.26 31.13
C LEU A 54 13.64 -27.29 32.27
N ASN A 55 14.21 -26.13 32.57
CA ASN A 55 14.41 -25.62 33.94
C ASN A 55 15.23 -24.31 34.01
N TRP A 56 15.70 -23.76 32.88
CA TRP A 56 16.46 -22.50 32.88
C TRP A 56 15.66 -21.24 32.49
N ARG A 57 14.43 -21.40 31.97
CA ARG A 57 13.65 -20.30 31.36
C ARG A 57 12.56 -19.66 32.22
N LYS A 58 12.31 -20.16 33.45
CA LYS A 58 11.29 -19.58 34.34
C LYS A 58 11.75 -18.35 35.12
N SER A 59 13.06 -18.17 35.32
CA SER A 59 13.58 -17.02 36.08
C SER A 59 13.56 -15.72 35.27
N ASN A 60 13.81 -15.77 33.95
CA ASN A 60 13.93 -14.58 33.10
C ASN A 60 12.58 -13.98 32.68
N VAL A 61 11.53 -14.81 32.55
CA VAL A 61 10.17 -14.33 32.23
C VAL A 61 9.55 -13.58 33.41
N LEU A 62 9.86 -14.00 34.64
CA LEU A 62 9.40 -13.35 35.87
C LEU A 62 10.07 -12.00 36.11
N THR A 63 11.38 -11.89 35.84
CA THR A 63 12.10 -10.61 35.93
C THR A 63 11.70 -9.63 34.84
N MET A 64 11.47 -10.09 33.61
CA MET A 64 10.97 -9.23 32.54
C MET A 64 9.56 -8.70 32.84
N GLY A 65 8.65 -9.56 33.32
CA GLY A 65 7.30 -9.13 33.70
C GLY A 65 7.27 -8.10 34.85
N LEU A 66 8.16 -8.25 35.84
CA LEU A 66 8.30 -7.29 36.94
C LEU A 66 8.87 -5.94 36.48
N CYS A 67 9.85 -5.93 35.56
CA CYS A 67 10.38 -4.70 34.98
C CYS A 67 9.34 -3.95 34.15
N SER A 68 8.54 -4.66 33.33
CA SER A 68 7.48 -4.04 32.53
C SER A 68 6.39 -3.40 33.42
N LEU A 69 5.99 -4.06 34.50
CA LEU A 69 5.05 -3.50 35.48
C LEU A 69 5.59 -2.25 36.16
N LEU A 70 6.88 -2.23 36.51
CA LEU A 70 7.54 -1.08 37.10
C LEU A 70 7.56 0.14 36.16
N VAL A 71 7.89 -0.08 34.88
CA VAL A 71 7.90 0.98 33.86
C VAL A 71 6.51 1.57 33.65
N ILE A 72 5.48 0.72 33.55
CA ILE A 72 4.08 1.18 33.41
C ILE A 72 3.65 2.00 34.63
N THR A 73 3.99 1.57 35.85
CA THR A 73 3.65 2.33 37.06
C THR A 73 4.38 3.68 37.14
N ILE A 74 5.62 3.78 36.67
CA ILE A 74 6.37 5.04 36.64
C ILE A 74 5.76 6.00 35.62
N ILE A 75 5.39 5.52 34.42
CA ILE A 75 4.73 6.34 33.40
C ILE A 75 3.36 6.85 33.90
N ALA A 76 2.58 5.98 34.54
CA ALA A 76 1.29 6.37 35.12
C ALA A 76 1.44 7.43 36.22
N LEU A 77 2.49 7.34 37.06
CA LEU A 77 2.80 8.34 38.08
C LEU A 77 3.28 9.65 37.49
N ILE A 78 4.07 9.64 36.41
CA ILE A 78 4.49 10.85 35.70
C ILE A 78 3.28 11.58 35.12
N ILE A 79 2.35 10.87 34.49
CA ILE A 79 1.11 11.45 33.96
C ILE A 79 0.22 12.01 35.08
N ALA A 80 0.15 11.32 36.22
CA ALA A 80 -0.68 11.75 37.36
C ALA A 80 -0.12 12.97 38.10
N PHE A 81 1.21 13.16 38.15
CA PHE A 81 1.85 14.22 38.93
C PHE A 81 2.43 15.38 38.09
N PHE A 82 2.51 15.24 36.77
CA PHE A 82 2.87 16.33 35.84
C PHE A 82 1.74 16.57 34.82
N PRO A 83 0.67 17.31 35.18
CA PRO A 83 -0.25 17.81 34.18
C PRO A 83 0.51 18.75 33.25
N PHE A 84 0.66 18.35 31.99
CA PHE A 84 1.17 19.19 30.91
C PHE A 84 0.38 20.51 30.89
N HIS A 85 1.05 21.59 31.30
CA HIS A 85 0.53 22.94 31.14
C HIS A 85 0.54 23.31 29.65
N ASN A 86 -0.59 23.09 28.97
CA ASN A 86 -0.88 23.75 27.70
C ASN A 86 -1.07 25.24 27.96
N GLN A 87 0.01 26.02 27.86
CA GLN A 87 -0.09 27.48 27.73
C GLN A 87 -0.33 27.83 26.27
N CYS A 88 -1.59 28.02 25.92
CA CYS A 88 -2.00 28.77 24.75
C CYS A 88 -1.52 30.22 24.89
N TRP A 89 -0.71 30.67 23.94
CA TRP A 89 -0.32 32.06 23.81
C TRP A 89 -1.38 32.78 22.96
N SER A 90 -2.33 33.45 23.60
CA SER A 90 -3.24 34.40 22.96
C SER A 90 -2.94 35.81 23.46
N GLY A 91 -2.52 36.69 22.56
CA GLY A 91 -2.25 38.10 22.83
C GLY A 91 -3.49 38.85 23.32
N GLN A 92 -3.26 39.73 24.29
CA GLN A 92 -4.25 40.59 24.95
C GLN A 92 -4.89 41.61 24.00
N LEU A 93 -6.19 41.85 24.17
CA LEU A 93 -6.75 43.20 24.19
C LEU A 93 -7.81 43.29 25.31
N SER A 94 -7.55 44.17 26.30
CA SER A 94 -8.46 45.12 26.99
C SER A 94 -9.96 44.73 27.12
N SER A 95 -10.65 44.75 28.27
CA SER A 95 -10.56 45.55 29.50
C SER A 95 -11.68 45.13 30.49
N SER A 96 -11.43 45.30 31.81
CA SER A 96 -12.38 45.56 32.93
C SER A 96 -13.66 44.69 33.03
N ASP A 97 -14.01 44.00 34.12
CA ASP A 97 -14.24 44.56 35.45
C ASP A 97 -14.65 43.49 36.49
N THR A 98 -14.17 43.70 37.71
CA THR A 98 -14.70 43.41 39.07
C THR A 98 -15.70 42.28 39.43
N ARG A 99 -15.23 41.46 40.40
CA ARG A 99 -15.80 41.09 41.74
C ARG A 99 -16.81 39.92 41.94
N SER A 100 -16.36 39.05 42.86
CA SER A 100 -17.03 38.47 44.05
C SER A 100 -17.78 37.13 43.99
N ALA A 101 -17.11 36.14 44.59
CA ALA A 101 -17.50 35.36 45.78
C ALA A 101 -18.73 34.41 45.76
N ALA A 102 -18.40 33.11 45.78
CA ALA A 102 -18.81 32.07 46.73
C ALA A 102 -20.29 31.88 47.11
N ALA A 103 -20.83 30.67 46.89
CA ALA A 103 -21.18 29.72 47.95
C ALA A 103 -21.77 28.41 47.37
N ILE A 104 -21.41 27.32 48.01
CA ILE A 104 -21.87 25.93 47.81
C ILE A 104 -23.26 25.77 48.46
N ASN A 105 -24.16 25.00 47.84
CA ASN A 105 -25.12 24.18 48.57
C ASN A 105 -25.58 22.97 47.77
N ASP A 106 -25.72 21.87 48.50
CA ASP A 106 -25.92 20.48 48.09
C ASP A 106 -27.40 20.11 47.82
N SER A 107 -27.55 19.06 47.01
CA SER A 107 -28.61 18.03 46.99
C SER A 107 -30.04 18.36 46.54
N ALA A 108 -30.50 17.66 45.49
CA ALA A 108 -31.66 16.74 45.52
C ALA A 108 -31.93 16.12 44.13
N ASP A 109 -32.21 14.82 44.12
CA ASP A 109 -32.74 13.98 43.02
C ASP A 109 -33.94 14.60 42.29
N ASP A 110 -34.05 14.39 40.96
CA ASP A 110 -35.11 13.52 40.38
C ASP A 110 -34.88 13.26 38.88
N ASN A 111 -35.35 12.09 38.46
CA ASN A 111 -35.31 11.45 37.15
C ASN A 111 -35.66 12.34 35.94
N ARG A 112 -34.93 12.13 34.84
CA ARG A 112 -35.54 11.96 33.51
C ARG A 112 -34.59 11.25 32.55
N LEU A 113 -34.99 10.02 32.21
CA LEU A 113 -34.63 9.34 30.97
C LEU A 113 -34.81 10.29 29.78
N ASN A 114 -33.78 10.45 28.98
CA ASN A 114 -33.93 10.73 27.55
C ASN A 114 -32.81 10.00 26.82
N ASP A 115 -33.18 8.81 26.38
CA ASP A 115 -32.68 8.17 25.17
C ASP A 115 -32.80 9.16 24.01
N GLY A 116 -31.71 9.32 23.26
CA GLY A 116 -31.55 10.38 22.27
C GLY A 116 -30.14 10.39 21.73
N SER A 117 -29.67 9.25 21.22
CA SER A 117 -28.54 9.20 20.27
C SER A 117 -28.96 9.86 18.95
N GLY A 118 -29.11 11.19 18.98
CA GLY A 118 -29.12 12.01 17.78
C GLY A 118 -27.67 12.20 17.35
N ASP A 119 -27.18 11.29 16.50
CA ASP A 119 -25.97 11.54 15.75
C ASP A 119 -26.25 12.69 14.77
N THR A 120 -26.01 13.91 15.21
CA THR A 120 -26.05 15.09 14.34
C THR A 120 -24.74 15.18 13.57
N SER A 121 -24.48 14.22 12.68
CA SER A 121 -23.44 14.37 11.68
C SER A 121 -23.88 15.52 10.75
N GLN A 122 -23.14 16.62 10.76
CA GLN A 122 -23.34 17.72 9.82
C GLN A 122 -23.38 17.17 8.39
N PRO A 123 -24.25 17.67 7.51
CA PRO A 123 -24.32 17.19 6.14
C PRO A 123 -22.99 17.42 5.43
N LEU A 124 -22.51 16.41 4.69
CA LEU A 124 -21.29 16.55 3.90
C LEU A 124 -21.52 17.56 2.77
N MET A 125 -20.60 18.51 2.66
CA MET A 125 -20.65 19.58 1.68
C MET A 125 -19.58 19.39 0.61
N ALA A 126 -19.94 19.71 -0.62
CA ALA A 126 -19.02 19.80 -1.74
C ALA A 126 -18.27 21.14 -1.73
N THR A 127 -17.14 21.21 -2.45
CA THR A 127 -16.31 22.43 -2.58
C THR A 127 -17.05 23.63 -3.13
N ASN A 128 -18.12 23.41 -3.89
CA ASN A 128 -18.98 24.46 -4.45
C ASN A 128 -20.16 24.87 -3.54
N GLY A 129 -20.25 24.32 -2.33
CA GLY A 129 -21.30 24.62 -1.36
C GLY A 129 -22.60 23.83 -1.56
N GLU A 130 -22.65 22.86 -2.48
CA GLU A 130 -23.78 21.93 -2.60
C GLU A 130 -23.68 20.77 -1.59
N LEU A 131 -24.81 20.12 -1.30
CA LEU A 131 -24.83 18.88 -0.53
C LEU A 131 -24.16 17.75 -1.32
N PHE A 132 -23.22 17.06 -0.70
CA PHE A 132 -22.55 15.92 -1.31
C PHE A 132 -23.50 14.70 -1.32
N PRO A 133 -23.84 14.10 -2.47
CA PRO A 133 -24.94 13.12 -2.56
C PRO A 133 -24.65 11.76 -1.92
N TRP A 134 -23.40 11.49 -1.55
CA TRP A 134 -22.97 10.22 -0.98
C TRP A 134 -22.52 10.42 0.47
N PRO A 135 -23.27 9.92 1.47
CA PRO A 135 -23.01 10.25 2.87
C PRO A 135 -21.88 9.43 3.52
N ASP A 136 -21.44 8.34 2.87
CA ASP A 136 -20.51 7.37 3.45
C ASP A 136 -19.05 7.66 3.04
N ILE A 137 -18.11 7.42 3.95
CA ILE A 137 -16.68 7.43 3.65
C ILE A 137 -16.28 6.25 2.76
N ARG A 138 -16.99 5.12 2.87
CA ARG A 138 -16.80 3.93 2.01
C ARG A 138 -17.43 4.15 0.65
N LEU A 139 -16.77 3.67 -0.39
CA LEU A 139 -17.29 3.76 -1.75
C LEU A 139 -18.51 2.86 -1.96
N PRO A 140 -19.38 3.20 -2.93
CA PRO A 140 -20.49 2.33 -3.27
C PRO A 140 -20.01 0.99 -3.87
N ALA A 141 -20.35 -0.13 -3.21
CA ALA A 141 -19.90 -1.48 -3.58
C ALA A 141 -20.41 -2.01 -4.94
N PHE A 142 -21.27 -1.26 -5.64
CA PHE A 142 -21.89 -1.73 -6.89
C PHE A 142 -21.15 -1.30 -8.17
N ILE A 143 -20.02 -0.59 -8.02
CA ILE A 143 -19.09 -0.26 -9.10
C ILE A 143 -17.75 -0.88 -8.75
N VAL A 144 -17.27 -1.78 -9.59
CA VAL A 144 -16.02 -2.52 -9.38
C VAL A 144 -15.04 -2.15 -10.50
N PRO A 145 -13.85 -1.62 -10.19
CA PRO A 145 -12.82 -1.42 -11.19
C PRO A 145 -12.24 -2.77 -11.64
N VAL A 146 -11.92 -2.90 -12.92
CA VAL A 146 -11.36 -4.14 -13.49
C VAL A 146 -9.94 -3.90 -14.00
N ARG A 147 -9.72 -2.75 -14.64
CA ARG A 147 -8.44 -2.37 -15.23
C ARG A 147 -8.26 -0.86 -15.16
N TYR A 148 -7.03 -0.42 -14.93
CA TYR A 148 -6.59 0.96 -15.03
C TYR A 148 -5.55 1.10 -16.13
N GLU A 149 -5.68 2.15 -16.94
CA GLU A 149 -4.61 2.64 -17.81
C GLU A 149 -4.21 4.03 -17.33
N LEU A 150 -2.99 4.13 -16.81
CA LEU A 150 -2.41 5.33 -16.25
C LEU A 150 -1.42 5.93 -17.24
N SER A 151 -1.49 7.24 -17.43
CA SER A 151 -0.46 8.00 -18.13
C SER A 151 -0.07 9.20 -17.28
N MET A 152 1.21 9.33 -16.95
CA MET A 152 1.74 10.49 -16.22
C MET A 152 2.83 11.18 -17.03
N ARG A 153 2.84 12.50 -17.00
CA ARG A 153 3.89 13.35 -17.58
C ARG A 153 4.36 14.32 -16.51
N PRO A 154 5.22 13.87 -15.58
CA PRO A 154 5.85 14.75 -14.62
C PRO A 154 6.98 15.54 -15.27
N ASN A 155 7.15 16.80 -14.84
CA ASN A 155 8.30 17.63 -15.20
C ASN A 155 9.33 17.61 -14.05
N MET A 156 10.55 17.14 -14.33
CA MET A 156 11.63 17.02 -13.34
C MET A 156 12.21 18.37 -12.86
N THR A 157 11.85 19.49 -13.50
CA THR A 157 12.33 20.83 -13.14
C THR A 157 11.26 21.64 -12.40
N THR A 158 10.01 21.63 -12.90
CA THR A 158 8.92 22.38 -12.28
C THR A 158 8.16 21.55 -11.25
N PHE A 159 8.35 20.23 -11.24
CA PHE A 159 7.59 19.26 -10.43
C PHE A 159 6.08 19.34 -10.67
N TYR A 160 5.69 19.81 -11.85
CA TYR A 160 4.30 19.80 -12.28
C TYR A 160 4.01 18.51 -13.03
N ASN A 161 2.91 17.83 -12.68
CA ASN A 161 2.47 16.61 -13.32
C ASN A 161 1.13 16.84 -14.03
N THR A 162 1.07 16.38 -15.28
CA THR A 162 -0.20 16.20 -16.01
C THR A 162 -0.42 14.71 -16.17
N GLY A 163 -1.63 14.25 -15.86
CA GLY A 163 -1.96 12.83 -15.86
C GLY A 163 -3.32 12.54 -16.47
N SER A 164 -3.49 11.29 -16.87
CA SER A 164 -4.81 10.76 -17.21
C SER A 164 -4.95 9.33 -16.72
N VAL A 165 -6.19 8.96 -16.41
CA VAL A 165 -6.55 7.61 -16.00
C VAL A 165 -7.78 7.17 -16.78
N GLN A 166 -7.74 5.96 -17.33
CA GLN A 166 -8.90 5.26 -17.85
C GLN A 166 -9.18 4.03 -17.00
N VAL A 167 -10.39 3.92 -16.46
CA VAL A 167 -10.82 2.82 -15.60
C VAL A 167 -11.93 2.04 -16.29
N TRP A 168 -11.73 0.73 -16.46
CA TRP A 168 -12.77 -0.19 -16.91
C TRP A 168 -13.61 -0.59 -15.71
N LEU A 169 -14.93 -0.42 -15.83
CA LEU A 169 -15.88 -0.61 -14.74
C LEU A 169 -16.81 -1.78 -15.03
N SER A 170 -16.98 -2.63 -14.02
CA SER A 170 -18.06 -3.59 -13.92
C SER A 170 -19.14 -3.03 -13.00
N VAL A 171 -20.39 -3.06 -13.46
CA VAL A 171 -21.55 -2.52 -12.75
C VAL A 171 -22.41 -3.68 -12.28
N THR A 172 -22.64 -3.80 -10.98
CA THR A 172 -23.45 -4.91 -10.43
C THR A 172 -24.87 -4.45 -10.06
N ARG A 173 -25.07 -3.14 -9.90
CA ARG A 173 -26.38 -2.52 -9.68
C ARG A 173 -26.58 -1.34 -10.60
N ARG A 174 -27.79 -1.20 -11.13
CA ARG A 174 -28.18 -0.05 -11.94
C ARG A 174 -27.98 1.26 -11.16
N THR A 175 -27.30 2.23 -11.76
CA THR A 175 -27.00 3.53 -11.15
C THR A 175 -26.91 4.62 -12.22
N ASP A 176 -27.03 5.88 -11.84
CA ASP A 176 -26.81 7.08 -12.66
C ASP A 176 -25.69 7.96 -12.10
N PHE A 177 -24.83 7.40 -11.24
CA PHE A 177 -23.68 8.09 -10.69
C PHE A 177 -22.50 7.16 -10.41
N LEU A 178 -21.34 7.78 -10.25
CA LEU A 178 -20.10 7.18 -9.76
C LEU A 178 -19.61 7.98 -8.54
N VAL A 179 -18.95 7.31 -7.60
CA VAL A 179 -18.17 7.94 -6.52
C VAL A 179 -16.81 7.28 -6.51
N ILE A 180 -15.75 8.08 -6.54
CA ILE A 180 -14.35 7.63 -6.50
C ILE A 180 -13.57 8.48 -5.51
N HIS A 181 -12.38 8.04 -5.12
CA HIS A 181 -11.47 8.84 -4.31
C HIS A 181 -10.64 9.81 -5.17
N THR A 182 -10.43 11.02 -4.65
CA THR A 182 -9.52 12.05 -5.18
C THR A 182 -9.03 12.94 -4.05
N LYS A 183 -7.76 13.33 -4.07
CA LYS A 183 -7.17 14.23 -3.06
C LYS A 183 -6.18 15.18 -3.73
N LYS A 184 -6.43 16.50 -3.65
CA LYS A 184 -5.53 17.55 -4.20
C LYS A 184 -5.19 17.34 -5.70
N LEU A 185 -6.17 16.93 -6.50
CA LEU A 185 -6.04 16.79 -7.95
C LEU A 185 -6.93 17.81 -8.65
N ASN A 186 -6.37 18.59 -9.57
CA ASN A 186 -7.16 19.46 -10.43
C ASN A 186 -7.72 18.65 -11.60
N ILE A 187 -8.99 18.23 -11.53
CA ILE A 187 -9.64 17.44 -12.58
C ILE A 187 -10.07 18.37 -13.72
N THR A 188 -9.55 18.14 -14.93
CA THR A 188 -9.79 19.01 -16.09
C THR A 188 -10.80 18.43 -17.09
N GLU A 189 -10.92 17.10 -17.15
CA GLU A 189 -11.89 16.42 -18.01
C GLU A 189 -12.40 15.13 -17.34
N ILE A 190 -13.67 14.79 -17.59
CA ILE A 190 -14.31 13.55 -17.15
C ILE A 190 -15.17 13.03 -18.31
N LEU A 191 -14.91 11.81 -18.76
CA LEU A 191 -15.70 11.12 -19.78
C LEU A 191 -16.14 9.74 -19.29
N VAL A 192 -17.40 9.40 -19.54
CA VAL A 192 -17.92 8.05 -19.31
C VAL A 192 -18.42 7.49 -20.64
N THR A 193 -17.98 6.28 -20.98
CA THR A 193 -18.34 5.63 -22.26
C THR A 193 -18.98 4.27 -22.00
N ASP A 194 -20.12 4.01 -22.64
CA ASP A 194 -20.72 2.68 -22.76
C ASP A 194 -20.05 1.98 -23.95
N LEU A 195 -19.18 1.01 -23.66
CA LEU A 195 -18.39 0.32 -24.69
C LEU A 195 -19.25 -0.55 -25.60
N VAL A 196 -20.42 -0.99 -25.14
CA VAL A 196 -21.32 -1.83 -25.95
C VAL A 196 -22.07 -0.98 -26.98
N ARG A 197 -22.39 0.26 -26.63
CA ARG A 197 -23.08 1.22 -27.51
C ARG A 197 -22.12 2.11 -28.29
N GLU A 198 -20.83 2.03 -27.98
CA GLU A 198 -19.80 2.95 -28.48
C GLU A 198 -20.21 4.43 -28.31
N ALA A 199 -20.88 4.73 -27.19
CA ALA A 199 -21.53 6.01 -26.97
C ALA A 199 -21.15 6.61 -25.61
N ARG A 200 -20.99 7.93 -25.59
CA ARG A 200 -20.76 8.68 -24.36
C ARG A 200 -22.02 8.67 -23.50
N VAL A 201 -21.86 8.36 -22.22
CA VAL A 201 -22.86 8.63 -21.19
C VAL A 201 -22.63 10.07 -20.73
N PRO A 202 -23.60 10.99 -20.90
CA PRO A 202 -23.38 12.40 -20.54
C PRO A 202 -23.05 12.54 -19.05
N VAL A 203 -21.95 13.23 -18.72
CA VAL A 203 -21.67 13.68 -17.36
C VAL A 203 -22.42 14.99 -17.15
N VAL A 204 -23.40 14.99 -16.25
CA VAL A 204 -24.29 16.16 -16.03
C VAL A 204 -23.80 17.06 -14.91
N ARG A 205 -23.05 16.52 -13.96
CA ARG A 205 -22.44 17.27 -12.86
C ARG A 205 -21.32 16.45 -12.22
N HIS A 206 -20.37 17.13 -11.58
CA HIS A 206 -19.45 16.50 -10.65
C HIS A 206 -19.34 17.38 -9.39
N LEU A 207 -19.10 16.75 -8.24
CA LEU A 207 -18.94 17.43 -6.95
C LEU A 207 -17.77 16.80 -6.22
N GLU A 208 -16.89 17.62 -5.66
CA GLU A 208 -15.76 17.16 -4.85
C GLU A 208 -16.06 17.39 -3.37
N CYS A 209 -15.87 16.36 -2.54
CA CYS A 209 -15.93 16.44 -1.09
C CYS A 209 -14.53 16.26 -0.51
N VAL A 210 -13.92 17.35 -0.05
CA VAL A 210 -12.58 17.33 0.54
C VAL A 210 -12.54 16.53 1.84
N GLN A 211 -13.61 16.59 2.64
CA GLN A 211 -13.67 15.90 3.94
C GLN A 211 -13.55 14.38 3.81
N ASN A 212 -14.19 13.80 2.78
CA ASN A 212 -14.12 12.36 2.52
C ASN A 212 -13.13 12.00 1.41
N GLU A 213 -12.45 13.00 0.81
CA GLU A 213 -11.56 12.82 -0.35
C GLU A 213 -12.25 12.08 -1.51
N GLN A 214 -13.48 12.48 -1.82
CA GLN A 214 -14.34 11.81 -2.80
C GLN A 214 -14.78 12.75 -3.92
N LEU A 215 -14.94 12.20 -5.13
CA LEU A 215 -15.53 12.84 -6.29
C LEU A 215 -16.82 12.11 -6.67
N PHE A 216 -17.95 12.81 -6.59
CA PHE A 216 -19.22 12.36 -7.13
C PHE A 216 -19.33 12.78 -8.60
N ILE A 217 -19.73 11.85 -9.47
CA ILE A 217 -19.94 12.09 -10.91
C ILE A 217 -21.38 11.68 -11.24
N GLY A 218 -22.24 12.66 -11.49
CA GLY A 218 -23.63 12.44 -11.89
C GLY A 218 -23.77 12.28 -13.40
N LEU A 219 -24.59 11.33 -13.83
CA LEU A 219 -24.76 10.95 -15.23
C LEU A 219 -26.17 11.27 -15.73
N GLY A 220 -26.28 11.67 -17.00
CA GLY A 220 -27.54 11.88 -17.72
C GLY A 220 -28.17 10.60 -18.26
N GLY A 221 -27.61 9.44 -17.90
CA GLY A 221 -28.05 8.11 -18.32
C GLY A 221 -27.71 7.07 -17.27
N GLN A 222 -28.29 5.87 -17.41
CA GLN A 222 -28.09 4.79 -16.44
C GLN A 222 -26.99 3.84 -16.88
N LEU A 223 -26.08 3.57 -15.96
CA LEU A 223 -25.21 2.40 -15.99
C LEU A 223 -26.03 1.18 -15.58
N THR A 224 -25.92 0.09 -16.33
CA THR A 224 -26.72 -1.13 -16.12
C THR A 224 -25.84 -2.36 -15.98
N PRO A 225 -26.21 -3.34 -15.14
CA PRO A 225 -25.45 -4.57 -15.01
C PRO A 225 -25.28 -5.35 -16.31
N GLY A 226 -24.16 -6.05 -16.42
CA GLY A 226 -23.80 -6.85 -17.60
C GLY A 226 -23.33 -6.03 -18.80
N ARG A 227 -23.02 -4.74 -18.62
CA ARG A 227 -22.35 -3.90 -19.63
C ARG A 227 -20.99 -3.43 -19.14
N ASN A 228 -20.12 -3.15 -20.10
CA ASN A 228 -18.78 -2.63 -19.84
C ASN A 228 -18.77 -1.12 -20.06
N TYR A 229 -18.24 -0.39 -19.08
CA TYR A 229 -18.09 1.05 -19.13
C TYR A 229 -16.63 1.44 -18.92
N THR A 230 -16.24 2.59 -19.45
CA THR A 230 -14.97 3.22 -19.08
C THR A 230 -15.21 4.59 -18.50
N LEU A 231 -14.51 4.89 -17.40
CA LEU A 231 -14.39 6.22 -16.83
C LEU A 231 -12.99 6.74 -17.17
N TRP A 232 -12.91 7.85 -17.89
CA TRP A 232 -11.65 8.51 -18.20
C TRP A 232 -11.62 9.89 -17.54
N LEU A 233 -10.50 10.21 -16.88
CA LEU A 233 -10.25 11.52 -16.29
C LEU A 233 -8.89 12.03 -16.71
N THR A 234 -8.79 13.34 -16.91
CA THR A 234 -7.51 14.07 -16.96
C THR A 234 -7.38 14.94 -15.73
N PHE A 235 -6.16 15.05 -15.24
CA PHE A 235 -5.89 15.77 -14.01
C PHE A 235 -4.49 16.37 -14.00
N GLU A 236 -4.32 17.37 -13.15
CA GLU A 236 -3.06 18.07 -12.98
C GLU A 236 -2.76 18.26 -11.50
N ARG A 237 -1.47 18.27 -11.15
CA ARG A 237 -1.01 18.47 -9.78
C ARG A 237 0.42 18.99 -9.72
N GLN A 238 0.69 19.86 -8.74
CA GLN A 238 2.03 20.16 -8.29
C GLN A 238 2.52 19.07 -7.32
N LEU A 239 3.66 18.45 -7.62
CA LEU A 239 4.33 17.50 -6.74
C LEU A 239 5.08 18.26 -5.65
N GLU A 240 5.07 17.70 -4.45
CA GLU A 240 5.59 18.31 -3.22
C GLU A 240 6.57 17.35 -2.53
N GLU A 241 7.38 17.83 -1.59
CA GLU A 241 8.28 17.00 -0.75
C GLU A 241 7.50 16.43 0.48
N GLN A 242 6.33 15.81 0.26
CA GLN A 242 5.40 15.38 1.33
C GLN A 242 5.51 13.89 1.76
N LEU A 243 6.44 13.13 1.18
CA LEU A 243 6.69 11.70 1.47
C LEU A 243 5.47 10.75 1.33
N GLU A 244 4.36 11.23 0.77
CA GLU A 244 3.13 10.48 0.48
C GLU A 244 2.62 10.82 -0.92
N GLY A 245 1.83 9.93 -1.51
CA GLY A 245 1.26 10.14 -2.84
C GLY A 245 2.33 10.04 -3.91
N PHE A 246 2.22 10.85 -4.96
CA PHE A 246 3.28 11.04 -5.94
C PHE A 246 4.05 12.31 -5.56
N TYR A 247 5.32 12.16 -5.19
CA TYR A 247 6.08 13.20 -4.49
C TYR A 247 7.52 13.30 -4.99
N VAL A 248 8.18 14.40 -4.59
CA VAL A 248 9.58 14.68 -4.89
C VAL A 248 10.44 14.23 -3.71
N SER A 249 11.44 13.38 -3.96
CA SER A 249 12.53 13.13 -3.01
C SER A 249 13.81 13.78 -3.53
N THR A 250 14.62 14.33 -2.62
CA THR A 250 15.81 15.08 -2.99
C THR A 250 17.02 14.63 -2.20
N TYR A 251 18.19 14.67 -2.83
CA TYR A 251 19.43 14.26 -2.19
C TYR A 251 20.57 15.16 -2.66
N THR A 252 21.63 15.21 -1.86
CA THR A 252 22.85 15.95 -2.25
C THR A 252 23.82 14.96 -2.87
N ASP A 253 24.16 15.17 -4.13
CA ASP A 253 25.22 14.42 -4.80
C ASP A 253 26.55 14.71 -4.08
N SER A 254 27.13 13.69 -3.45
CA SER A 254 28.33 13.85 -2.63
C SER A 254 29.59 14.17 -3.42
N MET A 255 29.62 13.87 -4.73
CA MET A 255 30.77 14.14 -5.60
C MET A 255 30.78 15.56 -6.12
N THR A 256 29.60 16.11 -6.44
CA THR A 256 29.44 17.44 -7.07
C THR A 256 28.92 18.51 -6.11
N GLY A 257 28.31 18.10 -4.99
CA GLY A 257 27.59 18.96 -4.06
C GLY A 257 26.25 19.47 -4.59
N ALA A 258 25.78 18.99 -5.74
CA ALA A 258 24.54 19.44 -6.37
C ALA A 258 23.31 18.78 -5.73
N LYS A 259 22.24 19.55 -5.51
CA LYS A 259 20.93 19.00 -5.13
C LYS A 259 20.33 18.28 -6.35
N LYS A 260 20.09 16.98 -6.21
CA LYS A 260 19.39 16.15 -7.18
C LYS A 260 18.00 15.79 -6.66
N SER A 261 17.11 15.43 -7.59
CA SER A 261 15.74 15.06 -7.28
C SER A 261 15.36 13.80 -8.06
N LEU A 262 14.51 12.99 -7.45
CA LEU A 262 13.76 11.93 -8.09
C LEU A 262 12.27 12.12 -7.79
N LEU A 263 11.43 11.48 -8.59
CA LEU A 263 10.00 11.39 -8.33
C LEU A 263 9.67 9.96 -7.96
N THR A 264 8.89 9.78 -6.91
CA THR A 264 8.58 8.46 -6.38
C THR A 264 7.19 8.46 -5.75
N THR A 265 6.71 7.29 -5.37
CA THR A 265 5.36 7.07 -4.88
C THR A 265 5.35 6.38 -3.51
N HIS A 266 4.38 6.72 -2.68
CA HIS A 266 4.06 6.00 -1.45
C HIS A 266 2.56 6.12 -1.18
N PHE A 267 1.82 5.03 -1.38
CA PHE A 267 0.35 5.08 -1.41
C PHE A 267 -0.35 4.42 -0.22
N GLN A 268 0.30 3.52 0.51
CA GLN A 268 -0.33 2.95 1.71
C GLN A 268 -0.49 4.02 2.80
N PRO A 269 -1.65 4.07 3.50
CA PRO A 269 -2.85 3.28 3.25
C PRO A 269 -3.75 3.84 2.15
N THR A 270 -3.88 5.18 2.03
CA THR A 270 -4.94 5.83 1.23
C THR A 270 -4.44 7.01 0.41
N SER A 271 -3.21 6.94 -0.11
CA SER A 271 -2.55 8.05 -0.79
C SER A 271 -2.48 7.88 -2.31
N ALA A 272 -2.92 6.74 -2.87
CA ALA A 272 -3.02 6.56 -4.33
C ALA A 272 -3.99 7.58 -4.96
N ARG A 273 -5.10 7.87 -4.27
CA ARG A 273 -6.07 8.92 -4.63
C ARG A 273 -5.49 10.32 -4.80
N SER A 274 -4.28 10.56 -4.30
CA SER A 274 -3.59 11.84 -4.48
C SER A 274 -2.70 11.88 -5.73
N ALA A 275 -2.38 10.72 -6.31
CA ALA A 275 -1.61 10.61 -7.54
C ALA A 275 -2.52 10.47 -8.76
N PHE A 276 -3.63 9.73 -8.64
CA PHE A 276 -4.66 9.60 -9.67
C PHE A 276 -6.03 9.33 -9.05
N PRO A 277 -7.14 9.77 -9.68
CA PRO A 277 -8.48 9.44 -9.21
C PRO A 277 -8.73 7.93 -9.33
N CYS A 278 -9.17 7.29 -8.25
CA CYS A 278 -9.32 5.83 -8.22
C CYS A 278 -10.29 5.34 -7.16
N PHE A 279 -10.62 4.05 -7.23
CA PHE A 279 -11.37 3.34 -6.20
C PHE A 279 -10.40 2.89 -5.10
N ASP A 280 -9.94 3.84 -4.29
CA ASP A 280 -8.83 3.65 -3.35
C ASP A 280 -9.21 2.91 -2.05
N GLU A 281 -9.62 1.64 -2.20
CA GLU A 281 -9.92 0.69 -1.13
C GLU A 281 -9.25 -0.67 -1.44
N PRO A 282 -8.66 -1.38 -0.45
CA PRO A 282 -7.81 -2.55 -0.71
C PRO A 282 -8.54 -3.72 -1.39
N ALA A 283 -9.81 -3.96 -1.07
CA ALA A 283 -10.61 -5.03 -1.69
C ALA A 283 -10.87 -4.83 -3.19
N LEU A 284 -10.76 -3.60 -3.71
CA LEU A 284 -11.11 -3.26 -5.09
C LEU A 284 -9.90 -3.45 -6.03
N LYS A 285 -9.38 -4.70 -6.06
CA LYS A 285 -8.23 -5.07 -6.91
C LYS A 285 -8.54 -4.91 -8.40
N ALA A 286 -7.53 -4.47 -9.15
CA ALA A 286 -7.59 -4.34 -10.61
C ALA A 286 -6.19 -4.54 -11.22
N SER A 287 -6.12 -4.76 -12.54
CA SER A 287 -4.84 -4.71 -13.27
C SER A 287 -4.48 -3.28 -13.63
N PHE A 288 -3.20 -2.91 -13.59
CA PHE A 288 -2.72 -1.58 -13.93
C PHE A 288 -1.76 -1.62 -15.12
N SER A 289 -1.94 -0.73 -16.09
CA SER A 289 -0.98 -0.45 -17.14
C SER A 289 -0.50 0.99 -17.01
N MET A 290 0.79 1.23 -17.27
CA MET A 290 1.41 2.52 -17.04
C MET A 290 2.15 3.02 -18.29
N GLN A 291 2.00 4.30 -18.55
CA GLN A 291 2.82 5.08 -19.47
C GLN A 291 3.42 6.27 -18.70
N LEU A 292 4.75 6.36 -18.67
CA LEU A 292 5.46 7.46 -18.03
C LEU A 292 6.21 8.26 -19.08
N ILE A 293 5.84 9.52 -19.23
CA ILE A 293 6.50 10.47 -20.13
C ILE A 293 7.49 11.29 -19.32
N HIS A 294 8.78 11.14 -19.61
CA HIS A 294 9.86 11.78 -18.86
C HIS A 294 11.04 12.16 -19.75
N ASP A 295 11.96 12.96 -19.23
CA ASP A 295 13.21 13.31 -19.92
C ASP A 295 14.09 12.06 -20.06
N LYS A 296 14.72 11.91 -21.24
CA LYS A 296 15.61 10.79 -21.59
C LYS A 296 16.83 10.64 -20.67
N ALA A 297 17.18 11.67 -19.90
CA ALA A 297 18.26 11.62 -18.92
C ALA A 297 17.91 10.79 -17.67
N PHE A 298 16.63 10.49 -17.46
CA PHE A 298 16.12 9.69 -16.35
C PHE A 298 15.59 8.35 -16.86
N GLU A 299 15.55 7.38 -15.97
CA GLU A 299 14.89 6.10 -16.16
C GLU A 299 13.61 6.05 -15.34
N ALA A 300 12.60 5.37 -15.88
CA ALA A 300 11.34 5.14 -15.21
C ALA A 300 11.18 3.67 -14.80
N PHE A 301 10.64 3.46 -13.60
CA PHE A 301 10.35 2.16 -13.03
C PHE A 301 8.87 2.10 -12.66
N PHE A 302 8.28 0.92 -12.77
CA PHE A 302 6.89 0.61 -12.41
C PHE A 302 6.83 -0.80 -11.81
N ASN A 303 5.68 -1.22 -11.26
CA ASN A 303 5.47 -2.55 -10.71
C ASN A 303 5.87 -3.70 -11.65
N SER A 304 5.52 -3.59 -12.94
CA SER A 304 5.79 -4.59 -13.99
C SER A 304 7.01 -4.24 -14.85
N GLU A 305 7.37 -5.12 -15.78
CA GLU A 305 8.48 -4.89 -16.71
C GLU A 305 8.18 -3.77 -17.71
N LYS A 306 9.25 -3.06 -18.09
CA LYS A 306 9.19 -2.09 -19.17
C LYS A 306 9.17 -2.83 -20.51
N SER A 307 8.13 -2.58 -21.29
CA SER A 307 7.92 -3.18 -22.61
C SER A 307 8.78 -2.48 -23.67
N THR A 308 8.70 -1.14 -23.71
CA THR A 308 9.43 -0.32 -24.69
C THR A 308 9.52 1.13 -24.26
N ASP A 309 10.50 1.84 -24.82
CA ASP A 309 10.55 3.31 -24.84
C ASP A 309 10.13 3.81 -26.22
N LEU A 310 9.22 4.78 -26.26
CA LEU A 310 8.78 5.42 -27.50
C LEU A 310 9.23 6.89 -27.51
N PRO A 311 9.76 7.40 -28.65
CA PRO A 311 10.12 8.81 -28.75
C PRO A 311 8.84 9.67 -28.68
N VAL A 312 8.92 10.80 -27.98
CA VAL A 312 7.87 11.82 -27.98
C VAL A 312 8.38 13.03 -28.76
N ASP A 313 7.64 13.44 -29.79
CA ASP A 313 8.05 14.52 -30.69
C ASP A 313 8.24 15.85 -29.94
N GLY A 314 9.33 16.55 -30.26
CA GLY A 314 9.52 17.98 -29.95
C GLY A 314 10.33 18.32 -28.69
N ASP A 315 10.43 17.45 -27.69
CA ASP A 315 10.82 17.90 -26.33
C ASP A 315 11.97 17.10 -25.66
N GLY A 316 12.69 16.22 -26.37
CA GLY A 316 13.73 15.39 -25.75
C GLY A 316 13.19 14.39 -24.71
N LEU A 317 11.88 14.17 -24.73
CA LEU A 317 11.15 13.27 -23.87
C LEU A 317 11.04 11.88 -24.51
N ILE A 318 10.89 10.88 -23.66
CA ILE A 318 10.52 9.52 -24.03
C ILE A 318 9.30 9.09 -23.24
N MET A 319 8.54 8.14 -23.78
CA MET A 319 7.43 7.49 -23.11
C MET A 319 7.81 6.04 -22.81
N SER A 320 8.07 5.75 -21.54
CA SER A 320 8.26 4.40 -21.04
C SER A 320 6.89 3.71 -20.94
N VAL A 321 6.70 2.61 -21.66
CA VAL A 321 5.47 1.81 -21.66
C VAL A 321 5.73 0.51 -20.90
N PHE A 322 4.87 0.20 -19.93
CA PHE A 322 5.01 -0.99 -19.08
C PHE A 322 3.92 -2.02 -19.35
N GLU A 323 4.26 -3.29 -19.11
CA GLU A 323 3.31 -4.39 -19.21
C GLU A 323 2.18 -4.26 -18.16
N PRO A 324 0.99 -4.84 -18.37
CA PRO A 324 -0.05 -4.85 -17.35
C PRO A 324 0.38 -5.62 -16.09
N THR A 325 0.02 -5.13 -14.90
CA THR A 325 0.19 -5.88 -13.66
C THR A 325 -0.81 -7.01 -13.53
N VAL A 326 -0.52 -7.98 -12.65
CA VAL A 326 -1.56 -8.84 -12.06
C VAL A 326 -2.58 -8.00 -11.29
N PRO A 327 -3.80 -8.51 -11.02
CA PRO A 327 -4.77 -7.82 -10.17
C PRO A 327 -4.20 -7.54 -8.78
N MET A 328 -4.16 -6.27 -8.39
CA MET A 328 -3.63 -5.83 -7.11
C MET A 328 -4.39 -4.60 -6.59
N SER A 329 -4.19 -4.25 -5.33
CA SER A 329 -4.84 -3.09 -4.69
C SER A 329 -4.14 -1.78 -5.09
N THR A 330 -4.88 -0.67 -5.06
CA THR A 330 -4.37 0.67 -5.46
C THR A 330 -3.14 1.10 -4.67
N TYR A 331 -3.07 0.75 -3.38
CA TYR A 331 -1.96 1.13 -2.51
C TYR A 331 -0.62 0.49 -2.89
N LEU A 332 -0.62 -0.56 -3.71
CA LEU A 332 0.58 -1.26 -4.21
C LEU A 332 1.09 -0.71 -5.54
N VAL A 333 0.35 0.19 -6.18
CA VAL A 333 0.82 0.87 -7.39
C VAL A 333 2.03 1.71 -7.03
N ALA A 334 3.15 1.51 -7.74
CA ALA A 334 4.35 2.29 -7.55
C ALA A 334 5.02 2.59 -8.88
N PHE A 335 5.49 3.82 -9.00
CA PHE A 335 6.33 4.28 -10.09
C PHE A 335 7.35 5.30 -9.63
N ILE A 336 8.50 5.30 -10.29
CA ILE A 336 9.67 6.11 -9.94
C ILE A 336 10.30 6.66 -11.21
N VAL A 337 10.74 7.91 -11.19
CA VAL A 337 11.55 8.53 -12.25
C VAL A 337 12.82 9.09 -11.60
N CYS A 338 13.98 8.52 -11.94
CA CYS A 338 15.25 8.85 -11.30
C CYS A 338 16.45 8.64 -12.25
N ASP A 339 17.63 9.07 -11.83
CA ASP A 339 18.90 8.90 -12.58
C ASP A 339 19.79 7.81 -11.96
N PHE A 340 19.22 6.87 -11.21
CA PHE A 340 19.93 5.87 -10.42
C PHE A 340 20.67 4.81 -11.25
N ASN A 341 21.56 4.08 -10.61
CA ASN A 341 22.19 2.89 -11.18
C ASN A 341 21.40 1.64 -10.80
N THR A 342 21.44 0.65 -11.68
CA THR A 342 20.74 -0.63 -11.50
C THR A 342 21.74 -1.77 -11.44
N HIS A 343 21.74 -2.49 -10.32
CA HIS A 343 22.46 -3.76 -10.13
C HIS A 343 21.49 -4.91 -10.24
N THR A 344 21.99 -6.09 -10.58
CA THR A 344 21.11 -7.23 -10.89
C THR A 344 21.68 -8.56 -10.41
N THR A 345 20.80 -9.41 -9.91
CA THR A 345 21.06 -10.83 -9.70
C THR A 345 19.83 -11.63 -10.11
N THR A 346 19.94 -12.96 -10.17
CA THR A 346 18.84 -13.83 -10.57
C THR A 346 18.64 -14.91 -9.51
N THR A 347 17.38 -15.15 -9.15
CA THR A 347 17.01 -16.28 -8.30
C THR A 347 17.23 -17.62 -8.99
N ARG A 348 17.15 -18.72 -8.23
CA ARG A 348 17.24 -20.07 -8.81
C ARG A 348 16.09 -20.36 -9.79
N GLU A 349 14.93 -19.75 -9.56
CA GLU A 349 13.71 -19.90 -10.36
C GLU A 349 13.69 -18.98 -11.59
N GLY A 350 14.68 -18.09 -11.74
CA GLY A 350 14.79 -17.20 -12.91
C GLY A 350 14.17 -15.81 -12.74
N VAL A 351 13.69 -15.46 -11.55
CA VAL A 351 13.22 -14.09 -11.22
C VAL A 351 14.41 -13.15 -11.21
N ASN A 352 14.29 -12.04 -11.95
CA ASN A 352 15.31 -11.00 -12.05
C ASN A 352 15.19 -10.02 -10.86
N ILE A 353 16.16 -10.05 -9.94
CA ILE A 353 16.19 -9.14 -8.79
C ILE A 353 17.07 -7.95 -9.15
N ARG A 354 16.54 -6.74 -9.05
CA ARG A 354 17.28 -5.51 -9.35
C ARG A 354 17.36 -4.61 -8.13
N ALA A 355 18.51 -4.00 -7.89
CA ALA A 355 18.68 -2.97 -6.87
C ALA A 355 18.94 -1.64 -7.57
N VAL A 356 18.08 -0.67 -7.33
CA VAL A 356 18.09 0.64 -7.98
C VAL A 356 18.52 1.67 -6.94
N VAL A 357 19.73 2.21 -7.08
CA VAL A 357 20.41 2.95 -6.01
C VAL A 357 21.03 4.26 -6.52
N PRO A 358 21.15 5.30 -5.66
CA PRO A 358 21.88 6.51 -6.00
C PRO A 358 23.29 6.20 -6.51
N ARG A 359 23.74 6.93 -7.53
CA ARG A 359 25.00 6.63 -8.25
C ARG A 359 26.23 6.62 -7.35
N GLU A 360 26.22 7.42 -6.29
CA GLU A 360 27.29 7.54 -5.30
C GLU A 360 27.35 6.36 -4.32
N GLN A 361 26.28 5.58 -4.22
CA GLN A 361 26.15 4.43 -3.31
C GLN A 361 26.14 3.09 -4.06
N ASP A 362 26.61 3.09 -5.31
CA ASP A 362 26.60 1.97 -6.24
C ASP A 362 27.09 0.65 -5.63
N SER A 363 28.18 0.71 -4.84
CA SER A 363 28.81 -0.46 -4.22
C SER A 363 28.10 -1.01 -2.98
N GLN A 364 27.00 -0.40 -2.54
CA GLN A 364 26.33 -0.75 -1.28
C GLN A 364 25.07 -1.63 -1.47
N ALA A 365 24.77 -2.05 -2.71
CA ALA A 365 23.58 -2.82 -3.06
C ALA A 365 23.75 -4.35 -2.93
N ASP A 366 25.00 -4.84 -2.93
CA ASP A 366 25.31 -6.27 -3.11
C ASP A 366 24.77 -7.17 -1.99
N TYR A 367 24.74 -6.68 -0.76
CA TYR A 367 24.21 -7.45 0.36
C TYR A 367 22.69 -7.63 0.22
N ALA A 368 21.95 -6.55 0.00
CA ALA A 368 20.51 -6.60 -0.19
C ALA A 368 20.10 -7.48 -1.39
N LEU A 369 20.81 -7.38 -2.52
CA LEU A 369 20.55 -8.23 -3.69
C LEU A 369 20.69 -9.72 -3.38
N ARG A 370 21.79 -10.11 -2.73
CA ARG A 370 22.04 -11.52 -2.38
C ARG A 370 21.03 -12.04 -1.38
N SER A 371 20.71 -11.24 -0.35
CA SER A 371 19.70 -11.57 0.66
C SER A 371 18.33 -11.74 0.02
N ALA A 372 17.90 -10.79 -0.82
CA ALA A 372 16.61 -10.85 -1.51
C ALA A 372 16.49 -12.08 -2.42
N ALA A 373 17.53 -12.39 -3.20
CA ALA A 373 17.51 -13.57 -4.08
C ALA A 373 17.39 -14.88 -3.29
N ALA A 374 18.13 -15.01 -2.19
CA ALA A 374 18.10 -16.19 -1.33
C ALA A 374 16.76 -16.34 -0.60
N ILE A 375 16.25 -15.25 -0.01
CA ILE A 375 14.99 -15.23 0.73
C ILE A 375 13.80 -15.47 -0.20
N LEU A 376 13.78 -14.87 -1.40
CA LEU A 376 12.68 -15.10 -2.34
C LEU A 376 12.63 -16.56 -2.79
N SER A 377 13.78 -17.17 -3.07
CA SER A 377 13.87 -18.61 -3.39
C SER A 377 13.36 -19.47 -2.22
N TYR A 378 13.72 -19.11 -0.99
CA TYR A 378 13.26 -19.78 0.22
C TYR A 378 11.74 -19.69 0.42
N PHE A 379 11.14 -18.50 0.28
CA PHE A 379 9.70 -18.31 0.44
C PHE A 379 8.89 -19.04 -0.64
N GLN A 380 9.37 -19.07 -1.88
CA GLN A 380 8.72 -19.88 -2.93
C GLN A 380 8.69 -21.37 -2.57
N ASP A 381 9.79 -21.92 -2.05
CA ASP A 381 9.85 -23.31 -1.57
C ASP A 381 8.97 -23.53 -0.34
N PHE A 382 9.01 -22.60 0.62
CA PHE A 382 8.32 -22.70 1.90
C PHE A 382 6.80 -22.64 1.74
N PHE A 383 6.29 -21.70 0.94
CA PHE A 383 4.86 -21.58 0.64
C PHE A 383 4.40 -22.55 -0.46
N ASN A 384 5.33 -23.16 -1.20
CA ASN A 384 5.06 -23.98 -2.37
C ASN A 384 4.21 -23.24 -3.44
N ILE A 385 4.35 -21.91 -3.48
CA ILE A 385 3.68 -20.98 -4.38
C ILE A 385 4.77 -20.11 -5.00
N THR A 386 4.87 -20.05 -6.33
CA THR A 386 5.94 -19.28 -7.00
C THR A 386 5.59 -17.80 -7.10
N TYR A 387 6.60 -16.93 -7.06
CA TYR A 387 6.42 -15.51 -7.32
C TYR A 387 5.95 -15.28 -8.77
N PRO A 388 4.91 -14.46 -9.04
CA PRO A 388 4.24 -14.43 -10.34
C PRO A 388 4.90 -13.50 -11.35
N LEU A 389 5.73 -12.55 -10.92
CA LEU A 389 6.33 -11.56 -11.81
C LEU A 389 7.73 -12.00 -12.24
N SER A 390 8.16 -11.57 -13.43
CA SER A 390 9.50 -11.87 -13.94
C SER A 390 10.62 -11.11 -13.22
N LYS A 391 10.27 -10.03 -12.50
CA LYS A 391 11.22 -9.16 -11.79
C LYS A 391 10.76 -8.74 -10.42
N LEU A 392 11.72 -8.34 -9.59
CA LEU A 392 11.51 -7.66 -8.32
C LEU A 392 12.60 -6.59 -8.14
N ASP A 393 12.18 -5.34 -8.05
CA ASP A 393 13.08 -4.21 -7.84
C ASP A 393 13.10 -3.80 -6.37
N LEU A 394 14.28 -3.50 -5.85
CA LEU A 394 14.52 -2.94 -4.52
C LEU A 394 15.13 -1.55 -4.72
N VAL A 395 14.36 -0.50 -4.44
CA VAL A 395 14.76 0.88 -4.75
C VAL A 395 15.12 1.64 -3.48
N ALA A 396 16.35 2.16 -3.40
CA ALA A 396 16.81 2.95 -2.26
C ALA A 396 16.39 4.42 -2.41
N VAL A 397 15.26 4.79 -1.81
CA VAL A 397 14.72 6.16 -1.82
C VAL A 397 15.37 6.99 -0.69
N PRO A 398 16.02 8.13 -0.99
CA PRO A 398 16.68 8.99 0.00
C PRO A 398 15.74 9.51 1.09
N ASP A 399 14.61 10.10 0.71
CA ASP A 399 13.58 10.56 1.64
C ASP A 399 12.37 9.63 1.56
N PHE A 400 12.18 8.81 2.59
CA PHE A 400 11.08 7.85 2.65
C PHE A 400 10.45 7.88 4.05
N ALA A 401 9.13 8.04 4.14
CA ALA A 401 8.44 8.18 5.44
C ALA A 401 8.61 6.93 6.32
N ALA A 402 8.44 5.75 5.71
CA ALA A 402 8.57 4.45 6.36
C ALA A 402 10.01 3.90 6.29
N GLY A 403 10.20 2.67 6.78
CA GLY A 403 11.44 1.91 6.58
C GLY A 403 11.52 1.34 5.16
N ALA A 404 10.43 0.70 4.73
CA ALA A 404 10.22 0.19 3.38
C ALA A 404 8.72 0.10 3.06
N MET A 405 8.37 -0.36 1.85
CA MET A 405 7.00 -0.52 1.37
C MET A 405 6.97 -1.56 0.25
N GLU A 406 6.03 -2.50 0.36
CA GLU A 406 6.00 -3.78 -0.35
C GLU A 406 5.46 -3.71 -1.79
N ASN A 407 5.54 -2.55 -2.45
CA ASN A 407 4.87 -2.35 -3.73
C ASN A 407 5.22 -3.48 -4.71
N TRP A 408 4.20 -4.14 -5.27
CA TRP A 408 4.39 -5.44 -5.90
C TRP A 408 5.32 -5.35 -7.12
N GLY A 409 6.51 -5.95 -7.03
CA GLY A 409 7.54 -5.88 -8.05
C GLY A 409 8.43 -4.63 -8.02
N LEU A 410 8.15 -3.63 -7.17
CA LEU A 410 8.93 -2.39 -7.03
C LEU A 410 8.98 -1.93 -5.57
N ILE A 411 9.63 -2.72 -4.71
CA ILE A 411 9.74 -2.44 -3.28
C ILE A 411 10.62 -1.19 -3.09
N THR A 412 10.13 -0.24 -2.31
CA THR A 412 10.87 0.99 -1.98
C THR A 412 11.38 0.91 -0.55
N PHE A 413 12.64 1.27 -0.34
CA PHE A 413 13.30 1.28 0.97
C PHE A 413 13.87 2.66 1.23
N ARG A 414 13.95 3.05 2.50
CA ARG A 414 14.85 4.13 2.88
C ARG A 414 16.30 3.69 2.60
N THR A 415 17.13 4.60 2.07
CA THR A 415 18.56 4.32 1.79
C THR A 415 19.30 3.69 2.98
N SER A 416 19.05 4.17 4.21
CA SER A 416 19.66 3.67 5.44
C SER A 416 19.26 2.22 5.81
N VAL A 417 18.24 1.67 5.16
CA VAL A 417 17.70 0.33 5.44
C VAL A 417 18.13 -0.67 4.38
N LEU A 418 18.28 -0.24 3.11
CA LEU A 418 18.65 -1.14 2.02
C LEU A 418 20.16 -1.22 1.80
N LEU A 419 20.88 -0.11 1.98
CA LEU A 419 22.27 0.01 1.59
C LEU A 419 23.20 -0.45 2.72
N TYR A 420 24.18 -1.28 2.37
CA TYR A 420 25.14 -1.85 3.30
C TYR A 420 26.56 -1.78 2.73
N ASN A 421 27.48 -1.19 3.48
CA ASN A 421 28.89 -1.06 3.11
C ASN A 421 29.75 -1.98 3.99
N ASP A 422 30.37 -3.01 3.40
CA ASP A 422 31.22 -3.98 4.11
C ASP A 422 32.34 -3.35 4.96
N ASN A 423 32.80 -2.13 4.62
CA ASN A 423 33.90 -1.47 5.32
C ASN A 423 33.47 -0.46 6.40
N GLU A 424 32.20 -0.05 6.40
CA GLU A 424 31.70 1.06 7.23
C GLU A 424 30.49 0.67 8.08
N SER A 425 29.62 -0.20 7.56
CA SER A 425 28.42 -0.66 8.24
C SER A 425 28.75 -1.68 9.33
N ASN A 426 28.00 -1.64 10.42
CA ASN A 426 28.14 -2.58 11.54
C ASN A 426 27.19 -3.78 11.38
N SER A 427 27.35 -4.79 12.25
CA SER A 427 26.52 -6.00 12.23
C SER A 427 25.03 -5.71 12.48
N GLU A 428 24.71 -4.68 13.27
CA GLU A 428 23.32 -4.24 13.48
C GLU A 428 22.68 -3.74 12.18
N THR A 429 23.43 -2.99 11.36
CA THR A 429 22.97 -2.54 10.03
C THR A 429 22.75 -3.74 9.10
N GLN A 430 23.65 -4.73 9.15
CA GLN A 430 23.54 -5.96 8.36
C GLN A 430 22.28 -6.76 8.72
N GLU A 431 22.02 -6.92 10.02
CA GLU A 431 20.84 -7.60 10.56
C GLU A 431 19.56 -6.84 10.18
N GLN A 432 19.50 -5.52 10.40
CA GLN A 432 18.35 -4.70 10.04
C GLN A 432 18.04 -4.76 8.54
N THR A 433 19.06 -4.69 7.69
CA THR A 433 18.88 -4.82 6.23
C THR A 433 18.28 -6.18 5.87
N ALA A 434 18.77 -7.26 6.47
CA ALA A 434 18.21 -8.61 6.24
C ALA A 434 16.77 -8.74 6.75
N ILE A 435 16.46 -8.21 7.93
CA ILE A 435 15.11 -8.23 8.52
C ILE A 435 14.13 -7.53 7.59
N VAL A 436 14.43 -6.28 7.21
CA VAL A 436 13.48 -5.51 6.40
C VAL A 436 13.35 -6.11 4.99
N VAL A 437 14.44 -6.55 4.36
CA VAL A 437 14.34 -7.27 3.08
C VAL A 437 13.47 -8.52 3.22
N ALA A 438 13.60 -9.29 4.30
CA ALA A 438 12.76 -10.47 4.53
C ALA A 438 11.29 -10.10 4.77
N HIS A 439 11.03 -9.02 5.49
CA HIS A 439 9.69 -8.48 5.75
C HIS A 439 8.97 -8.11 4.44
N GLU A 440 9.61 -7.28 3.61
CA GLU A 440 9.04 -6.84 2.34
C GLU A 440 8.84 -8.00 1.34
N LEU A 441 9.74 -8.99 1.33
CA LEU A 441 9.59 -10.17 0.48
C LEU A 441 8.45 -11.07 0.96
N ALA A 442 8.17 -11.15 2.26
CA ALA A 442 7.04 -11.89 2.79
C ALA A 442 5.69 -11.29 2.36
N HIS A 443 5.62 -9.96 2.27
CA HIS A 443 4.44 -9.26 1.78
C HIS A 443 4.03 -9.60 0.34
N MET A 444 4.95 -10.12 -0.49
CA MET A 444 4.60 -10.63 -1.82
C MET A 444 3.51 -11.73 -1.76
N TRP A 445 3.42 -12.46 -0.64
CA TRP A 445 2.32 -13.39 -0.33
C TRP A 445 1.31 -12.78 0.65
N PHE A 446 1.77 -12.21 1.77
CA PHE A 446 0.94 -11.66 2.85
C PHE A 446 0.77 -10.15 2.72
N GLY A 447 -0.08 -9.75 1.79
CA GLY A 447 -0.44 -8.36 1.53
C GLY A 447 -0.70 -8.14 0.05
N ASN A 448 0.18 -8.66 -0.81
CA ASN A 448 0.08 -8.47 -2.24
C ASN A 448 -0.84 -9.52 -2.87
N LEU A 449 -0.48 -10.80 -2.77
CA LEU A 449 -1.32 -11.91 -3.23
C LEU A 449 -2.63 -11.95 -2.46
N VAL A 450 -2.53 -12.14 -1.13
CA VAL A 450 -3.66 -12.14 -0.21
C VAL A 450 -3.64 -10.83 0.54
N THR A 451 -4.67 -10.02 0.34
CA THR A 451 -4.82 -8.71 0.96
C THR A 451 -6.02 -8.77 1.90
N MET A 452 -5.93 -8.15 3.07
CA MET A 452 -7.08 -7.92 3.94
C MET A 452 -8.21 -7.20 3.17
N ASP A 453 -9.46 -7.53 3.49
CA ASP A 453 -10.63 -6.90 2.86
C ASP A 453 -10.73 -5.41 3.21
N TRP A 454 -10.39 -5.08 4.46
CA TRP A 454 -10.32 -3.71 4.95
C TRP A 454 -9.23 -3.54 6.01
N TRP A 455 -8.87 -2.28 6.28
CA TRP A 455 -7.72 -1.89 7.10
C TRP A 455 -7.83 -2.26 8.59
N ASP A 456 -9.01 -2.60 9.10
CA ASP A 456 -9.19 -3.11 10.46
C ASP A 456 -8.50 -4.48 10.66
N ASP A 457 -8.34 -5.25 9.59
CA ASP A 457 -7.61 -6.51 9.55
C ASP A 457 -6.17 -6.37 8.99
N LEU A 458 -5.56 -5.17 9.04
CA LEU A 458 -4.19 -4.92 8.58
C LEU A 458 -3.15 -5.88 9.20
N TRP A 459 -3.42 -6.41 10.38
CA TRP A 459 -2.56 -7.41 11.04
C TRP A 459 -2.38 -8.70 10.21
N LEU A 460 -3.31 -9.03 9.30
CA LEU A 460 -3.16 -10.16 8.36
C LEU A 460 -1.99 -9.96 7.39
N ASN A 461 -1.65 -8.71 7.08
CA ASN A 461 -0.46 -8.38 6.28
C ASN A 461 0.75 -8.25 7.22
N GLU A 462 0.73 -7.23 8.08
CA GLU A 462 1.87 -6.79 8.89
C GLU A 462 2.30 -7.86 9.91
N GLY A 463 1.34 -8.50 10.57
CA GLY A 463 1.62 -9.53 11.57
C GLY A 463 2.25 -10.78 10.94
N PHE A 464 1.81 -11.16 9.74
CA PHE A 464 2.41 -12.28 9.01
C PHE A 464 3.78 -11.92 8.45
N ALA A 465 3.96 -10.73 7.87
CA ALA A 465 5.28 -10.29 7.40
C ALA A 465 6.30 -10.24 8.54
N SER A 466 5.94 -9.64 9.69
CA SER A 466 6.78 -9.65 10.91
C SER A 466 7.08 -11.04 11.45
N TYR A 467 6.16 -12.00 11.30
CA TYR A 467 6.45 -13.38 11.67
C TYR A 467 7.42 -14.04 10.68
N MET A 468 7.21 -13.84 9.38
CA MET A 468 7.98 -14.48 8.32
C MET A 468 9.39 -13.91 8.17
N GLU A 469 9.62 -12.64 8.52
CA GLU A 469 10.96 -12.04 8.48
C GLU A 469 11.97 -12.86 9.30
N ASN A 470 11.55 -13.38 10.45
CA ASN A 470 12.38 -14.23 11.32
C ASN A 470 12.79 -15.54 10.61
N LEU A 471 11.91 -16.13 9.81
CA LEU A 471 12.21 -17.35 9.04
C LEU A 471 13.14 -17.04 7.86
N GLY A 472 12.89 -15.93 7.16
CA GLY A 472 13.73 -15.48 6.04
C GLY A 472 15.15 -15.15 6.49
N VAL A 473 15.30 -14.39 7.58
CA VAL A 473 16.61 -14.06 8.16
C VAL A 473 17.32 -15.31 8.65
N ASN A 474 16.67 -16.17 9.44
CA ASN A 474 17.28 -17.40 9.92
C ASN A 474 17.76 -18.34 8.78
N TYR A 475 17.15 -18.26 7.59
CA TYR A 475 17.61 -19.03 6.43
C TYR A 475 18.96 -18.53 5.87
N ILE A 476 19.19 -17.21 5.87
CA ILE A 476 20.44 -16.62 5.35
C ILE A 476 21.50 -16.37 6.42
N HIS A 477 21.07 -16.16 7.67
CA HIS A 477 21.87 -15.84 8.85
C HIS A 477 21.36 -16.62 10.07
N PRO A 478 21.76 -17.90 10.23
CA PRO A 478 21.41 -18.73 11.39
C PRO A 478 22.33 -18.50 12.61
N ASP A 479 23.43 -17.78 12.42
CA ASP A 479 24.41 -17.36 13.44
C ASP A 479 23.86 -16.27 14.36
#